data_AF-A0A740PVB4-F1
#
_entry.id   AF-A0A740PVB4-F1
#
_cell.length_a   1.000
_cell.length_b   1.000
_cell.length_c   1.000
_cell.angle_alpha   90.00
_cell.angle_beta   90.00
_cell.angle_gamma   90.00
#
_symmetry.space_group_name_H-M   'P 1'
#
loop_
_entity.id
_entity.type
_entity.pdbx_description
1 polymer ?
#
loop_
_entity_poly.entity_id
_entity_poly.type
_entity_poly.pdbx_seq_one_letter_code
_entity_poly.pdbx_strand_id
1 'polypeptide(L)'
;MSQVKCIYSFDEEEQYLKIDFLSKDESKAWKAFVFDENWTEFVSPACSISNPMADVLVYAYENLGLRGRIAVLCGLDSTDKAASAVETSLFHLQALLYSSAILVLEGWGFFEDFGFKKAVMSNGNTLFFLASEDLGQESCRFL
;
A
#
# COMPACT_ATOMS: atom_id res chain seq x y z
N MET A 1 -3.06 23.46 -6.09
CA MET A 1 -3.19 22.05 -5.66
C MET A 1 -4.48 21.49 -6.25
N SER A 2 -4.40 20.45 -7.09
CA SER A 2 -5.59 19.74 -7.56
C SER A 2 -6.20 19.01 -6.37
N GLN A 3 -7.46 19.30 -6.06
CA GLN A 3 -8.18 18.67 -4.95
C GLN A 3 -8.39 17.18 -5.28
N VAL A 4 -7.75 16.29 -4.53
CA VAL A 4 -7.96 14.84 -4.61
C VAL A 4 -9.15 14.50 -3.73
N LYS A 5 -10.09 13.71 -4.25
CA LYS A 5 -11.21 13.17 -3.48
C LYS A 5 -10.84 11.75 -3.06
N CYS A 6 -10.88 11.48 -1.76
CA CYS A 6 -10.60 10.15 -1.19
C CYS A 6 -11.91 9.52 -0.75
N ILE A 7 -12.25 8.34 -1.27
CA ILE A 7 -13.44 7.58 -0.90
C ILE A 7 -13.00 6.32 -0.17
N TYR A 8 -13.54 6.08 1.02
CA TYR A 8 -13.23 4.93 1.85
C TYR A 8 -14.38 3.94 1.79
N SER A 9 -14.07 2.67 1.60
CA SER A 9 -15.04 1.58 1.62
C SER A 9 -14.43 0.38 2.32
N PHE A 10 -15.10 -0.13 3.35
CA PHE A 10 -14.74 -1.38 4.01
C PHE A 10 -15.56 -2.52 3.43
N ASP A 11 -14.89 -3.58 3.03
CA ASP A 11 -15.51 -4.84 2.62
C ASP A 11 -15.58 -5.75 3.84
N GLU A 12 -16.80 -6.00 4.35
CA GLU A 12 -17.00 -6.81 5.56
C GLU A 12 -16.83 -8.32 5.29
N GLU A 13 -17.12 -8.76 4.07
CA GLU A 13 -17.05 -10.18 3.68
C GLU A 13 -15.59 -10.59 3.49
N GLU A 14 -14.86 -9.80 2.73
CA GLU A 14 -13.46 -10.04 2.41
C GLU A 14 -12.52 -9.37 3.43
N GLN A 15 -13.02 -8.62 4.41
CA GLN A 15 -12.19 -7.97 5.45
C GLN A 15 -11.02 -7.17 4.87
N TYR A 16 -11.30 -6.13 4.08
CA TYR A 16 -10.29 -5.14 3.71
C TYR A 16 -10.85 -3.72 3.63
N LEU A 17 -10.00 -2.74 3.91
CA LEU A 17 -10.33 -1.33 3.69
C LEU A 17 -9.74 -0.87 2.36
N LYS A 18 -10.59 -0.37 1.46
CA LYS A 18 -10.17 0.26 0.21
C LYS A 18 -10.30 1.77 0.29
N ILE A 19 -9.32 2.45 -0.27
CA ILE A 19 -9.35 3.90 -0.55
C ILE A 19 -9.26 4.11 -2.05
N ASP A 20 -10.27 4.73 -2.65
CA ASP A 20 -10.21 5.24 -4.02
C ASP A 20 -9.77 6.71 -4.00
N PHE A 21 -8.63 7.01 -4.62
CA PHE A 21 -8.11 8.37 -4.78
C PHE A 21 -8.45 8.89 -6.18
N LEU A 22 -9.40 9.82 -6.24
CA LEU A 22 -9.93 10.37 -7.49
C LEU A 22 -9.39 11.78 -7.70
N SER A 23 -8.69 11.98 -8.83
CA SER A 23 -8.34 13.32 -9.29
C SER A 23 -9.57 14.05 -9.86
N LYS A 24 -9.51 15.39 -9.91
CA LYS A 24 -10.61 16.25 -10.39
C LYS A 24 -11.15 15.90 -11.78
N ASP A 25 -10.29 15.39 -12.66
CA ASP A 25 -10.67 15.04 -14.03
C ASP A 25 -11.12 13.57 -14.15
N GLU A 26 -11.15 12.82 -13.03
CA GLU A 26 -11.44 11.38 -12.88
C GLU A 26 -10.64 10.44 -13.80
N SER A 27 -9.83 10.98 -14.70
CA SER A 27 -9.00 10.29 -15.69
C SER A 27 -7.81 9.56 -15.07
N LYS A 28 -7.44 9.91 -13.84
CA LYS A 28 -6.40 9.25 -13.05
C LYS A 28 -6.93 8.94 -11.67
N ALA A 29 -7.06 7.64 -11.40
CA ALA A 29 -7.47 7.10 -10.13
C ALA A 29 -6.45 6.05 -9.69
N TRP A 30 -5.99 6.16 -8.44
CA TRP A 30 -5.18 5.13 -7.80
C TRP A 30 -5.89 4.65 -6.54
N LYS A 31 -5.47 3.49 -6.05
CA LYS A 31 -6.14 2.82 -4.93
C LYS A 31 -5.15 2.40 -3.88
N ALA A 32 -5.61 2.40 -2.63
CA ALA A 32 -4.95 1.67 -1.56
C ALA A 32 -5.89 0.57 -1.06
N PHE A 33 -5.36 -0.64 -0.90
CA PHE A 33 -6.01 -1.75 -0.22
C PHE A 33 -5.27 -2.01 1.08
N VAL A 34 -5.98 -1.93 2.20
CA VAL A 34 -5.40 -2.00 3.53
C VAL A 34 -5.90 -3.27 4.20
N PHE A 35 -4.95 -4.08 4.62
CA PHE A 35 -5.10 -5.39 5.27
C PHE A 35 -4.57 -5.31 6.69
N ASP A 36 -5.22 -5.93 7.65
CA ASP A 36 -4.77 -6.01 9.05
C ASP A 36 -4.50 -7.46 9.40
N GLU A 37 -3.33 -7.77 9.95
CA GLU A 37 -2.99 -9.14 10.33
C GLU A 37 -3.91 -9.73 11.41
N ASN A 38 -4.63 -8.88 12.15
CA ASN A 38 -5.59 -9.31 13.16
C ASN A 38 -6.94 -9.73 12.54
N TRP A 39 -7.12 -9.53 11.23
CA TRP A 39 -8.29 -10.03 10.51
C TRP A 39 -8.14 -11.52 10.22
N THR A 40 -9.28 -12.19 10.12
CA THR A 40 -9.40 -13.67 10.18
C THR A 40 -8.54 -14.36 9.12
N GLU A 41 -8.44 -13.75 7.94
CA GLU A 41 -7.55 -14.14 6.85
C GLU A 41 -7.06 -12.88 6.13
N PHE A 42 -5.74 -12.71 5.97
CA PHE A 42 -5.19 -11.52 5.27
C PHE A 42 -4.75 -11.83 3.82
N VAL A 43 -4.50 -13.10 3.48
CA VAL A 43 -4.05 -13.53 2.14
C VAL A 43 -5.22 -13.86 1.22
N SER A 44 -6.25 -14.53 1.75
CA SER A 44 -7.45 -14.92 0.99
C SER A 44 -8.16 -13.70 0.36
N PRO A 45 -8.36 -12.59 1.09
CA PRO A 45 -8.93 -11.36 0.51
C PRO A 45 -8.09 -10.70 -0.56
N ALA A 46 -6.76 -10.76 -0.42
CA ALA A 46 -5.88 -10.20 -1.43
C ALA A 46 -5.95 -11.00 -2.74
N CYS A 47 -6.20 -12.31 -2.65
CA CYS A 47 -6.38 -13.19 -3.80
C CYS A 47 -7.68 -12.87 -4.56
N SER A 48 -8.78 -12.56 -3.86
CA SER A 48 -10.04 -12.16 -4.48
C SER A 48 -9.94 -10.83 -5.23
N ILE A 49 -9.02 -9.94 -4.82
CA ILE A 49 -8.68 -8.71 -5.56
C ILE A 49 -7.79 -9.03 -6.76
N SER A 50 -6.62 -9.65 -6.55
CA SER A 50 -5.73 -10.11 -7.62
C SER A 50 -4.60 -11.00 -7.10
N ASN A 51 -4.17 -11.99 -7.92
CA ASN A 51 -3.04 -12.86 -7.57
C ASN A 51 -1.74 -12.09 -7.22
N PRO A 52 -1.32 -11.04 -7.96
CA PRO A 52 -0.12 -10.29 -7.61
C PRO A 52 -0.19 -9.63 -6.22
N MET A 53 -1.39 -9.19 -5.79
CA MET A 53 -1.58 -8.60 -4.47
C MET A 53 -1.40 -9.63 -3.36
N ALA A 54 -1.96 -10.83 -3.54
CA ALA A 54 -1.73 -11.94 -2.63
C ALA A 54 -0.24 -12.30 -2.54
N ASP A 55 0.45 -12.42 -3.69
CA ASP A 55 1.88 -12.72 -3.75
C ASP A 55 2.71 -11.69 -2.95
N VAL A 56 2.37 -10.40 -3.07
CA VAL A 56 3.09 -9.33 -2.35
C VAL A 56 2.83 -9.33 -0.86
N LEU A 57 1.59 -9.58 -0.43
CA LEU A 57 1.30 -9.69 1.01
C LEU A 57 2.02 -10.90 1.63
N VAL A 58 1.99 -12.04 0.94
CA VAL A 58 2.73 -13.24 1.36
C VAL A 58 4.23 -12.95 1.43
N TYR A 59 4.79 -12.32 0.40
CA TYR A 59 6.21 -11.96 0.40
C TYR A 59 6.57 -10.98 1.53
N ALA A 60 5.79 -9.93 1.72
CA ALA A 60 5.97 -8.96 2.81
C ALA A 60 5.94 -9.63 4.18
N TYR A 61 5.00 -10.55 4.39
CA TYR A 61 4.84 -11.24 5.66
C TYR A 61 5.93 -12.29 5.89
N GLU A 62 6.17 -13.18 4.94
CA GLU A 62 7.05 -14.34 5.13
C GLU A 62 8.53 -14.01 4.92
N ASN A 63 8.85 -13.12 3.99
CA ASN A 63 10.23 -12.83 3.59
C ASN A 63 10.77 -11.54 4.20
N LEU A 64 9.92 -10.51 4.33
CA LEU A 64 10.32 -9.24 4.94
C LEU A 64 9.98 -9.13 6.42
N GLY A 65 9.19 -10.07 6.97
CA GLY A 65 8.78 -10.05 8.37
C GLY A 65 7.84 -8.89 8.71
N LEU A 66 7.18 -8.28 7.73
CA LEU A 66 6.27 -7.16 7.95
C LEU A 66 4.99 -7.66 8.63
N ARG A 67 4.60 -6.98 9.70
CA ARG A 67 3.48 -7.32 10.58
C ARG A 67 2.56 -6.12 10.76
N GLY A 68 1.35 -6.36 11.23
CA GLY A 68 0.34 -5.35 11.52
C GLY A 68 -0.52 -5.00 10.31
N ARG A 69 -0.78 -3.70 10.14
CA ARG A 69 -1.63 -3.18 9.07
C ARG A 69 -0.82 -2.82 7.83
N ILE A 70 -0.98 -3.59 6.77
CA ILE A 70 -0.25 -3.45 5.52
C ILE A 70 -1.15 -2.83 4.46
N ALA A 71 -0.68 -1.77 3.80
CA ALA A 71 -1.36 -1.17 2.67
C ALA A 71 -0.67 -1.54 1.35
N VAL A 72 -1.44 -1.83 0.31
CA VAL A 72 -0.95 -2.06 -1.05
C VAL A 72 -1.49 -0.96 -1.95
N LEU A 73 -0.59 -0.19 -2.56
CA LEU A 73 -0.93 0.86 -3.52
C LEU A 73 -0.94 0.29 -4.95
N CYS A 74 -1.96 0.65 -5.71
CA CYS A 74 -2.17 0.19 -7.09
C CYS A 74 -2.60 1.35 -8.00
N GLY A 75 -2.25 1.25 -9.29
CA GLY A 75 -2.66 2.23 -10.30
C GLY A 75 -1.95 3.58 -10.19
N LEU A 76 -0.75 3.61 -9.61
CA LEU A 76 0.08 4.81 -9.60
C LEU A 76 0.68 5.02 -11.01
N ASP A 77 0.38 6.17 -11.61
CA ASP A 77 0.91 6.52 -12.93
C ASP A 77 2.38 6.95 -12.82
N SER A 78 3.19 6.60 -13.82
CA SER A 78 4.65 6.83 -13.90
C SER A 78 5.06 8.29 -14.20
N THR A 79 4.10 9.22 -14.20
CA THR A 79 4.32 10.63 -14.58
C THR A 79 4.66 11.50 -13.37
N ASP A 80 5.09 12.75 -13.58
CA ASP A 80 5.43 13.75 -12.53
C ASP A 80 4.36 13.95 -11.44
N LYS A 81 3.14 13.48 -11.66
CA LYS A 81 2.05 13.49 -10.65
C LYS A 81 2.17 12.37 -9.60
N ALA A 82 3.09 11.41 -9.79
CA ALA A 82 3.35 10.32 -8.85
C ALA A 82 3.77 10.85 -7.48
N ALA A 83 4.57 11.92 -7.44
CA ALA A 83 4.99 12.55 -6.19
C ALA A 83 3.80 12.96 -5.31
N SER A 84 2.86 13.72 -5.88
CA SER A 84 1.66 14.15 -5.17
C SER A 84 0.74 12.99 -4.79
N ALA A 85 0.67 11.95 -5.62
CA ALA A 85 -0.10 10.75 -5.32
C ALA A 85 0.51 9.96 -4.15
N VAL A 86 1.84 9.84 -4.11
CA VAL A 86 2.58 9.22 -3.01
C VAL A 86 2.40 10.02 -1.73
N GLU A 87 2.65 11.33 -1.74
CA GLU A 87 2.47 12.20 -0.57
C GLU A 87 1.07 12.10 0.02
N THR A 88 0.05 12.18 -0.84
CA THR A 88 -1.36 12.04 -0.42
C THR A 88 -1.60 10.66 0.19
N SER A 89 -1.10 9.60 -0.45
CA SER A 89 -1.26 8.24 0.04
C SER A 89 -0.56 8.03 1.39
N LEU A 90 0.67 8.52 1.55
CA LEU A 90 1.43 8.44 2.81
C LEU A 90 0.68 9.12 3.94
N PHE A 91 0.12 10.31 3.70
CA PHE A 91 -0.70 11.00 4.69
C PHE A 91 -1.89 10.15 5.15
N HIS A 92 -2.65 9.59 4.22
CA HIS A 92 -3.82 8.78 4.56
C HIS A 92 -3.44 7.46 5.25
N LEU A 93 -2.44 6.77 4.74
CA LEU A 93 -2.06 5.44 5.21
C LEU A 93 -1.29 5.47 6.53
N GLN A 94 -0.30 6.36 6.65
CA GLN A 94 0.51 6.44 7.86
C GLN A 94 -0.16 7.28 8.96
N ALA A 95 -0.70 8.46 8.60
CA ALA A 95 -1.20 9.38 9.62
C ALA A 95 -2.62 9.05 10.09
N LEU A 96 -3.50 8.56 9.20
CA LEU A 96 -4.89 8.26 9.58
C LEU A 96 -5.11 6.78 9.88
N LEU A 97 -4.51 5.90 9.09
CA LEU A 97 -4.73 4.46 9.21
C LEU A 97 -3.62 3.71 9.94
N TYR A 98 -2.53 4.37 10.34
CA TYR A 98 -1.45 3.71 11.09
C TYR A 98 -0.94 2.44 10.41
N SER A 99 -0.84 2.44 9.07
CA SER A 99 -0.26 1.33 8.33
C SER A 99 1.21 1.15 8.71
N SER A 100 1.58 -0.05 9.15
CA SER A 100 2.95 -0.44 9.51
C SER A 100 3.85 -0.59 8.29
N ALA A 101 3.25 -0.92 7.14
CA ALA A 101 3.93 -0.95 5.86
C ALA A 101 3.02 -0.50 4.70
N ILE A 102 3.66 0.07 3.68
CA ILE A 102 3.04 0.46 2.42
C ILE A 102 3.83 -0.21 1.30
N LEU A 103 3.13 -0.95 0.45
CA LEU A 103 3.68 -1.80 -0.60
C LEU A 103 3.24 -1.26 -1.97
N VAL A 104 4.14 -1.29 -2.95
CA VAL A 104 3.86 -0.91 -4.33
C VAL A 104 4.41 -1.97 -5.28
N LEU A 105 3.52 -2.56 -6.07
CA LEU A 105 3.84 -3.62 -7.06
C LEU A 105 4.36 -3.07 -8.38
N GLU A 106 4.03 -1.81 -8.69
CA GLU A 106 4.25 -1.23 -9.99
C GLU A 106 4.89 0.16 -9.85
N GLY A 107 6.01 0.35 -10.52
CA GLY A 107 6.56 1.65 -10.82
C GLY A 107 8.07 1.67 -10.93
N TRP A 108 8.56 2.85 -11.28
CA TRP A 108 9.94 3.06 -11.68
C TRP A 108 10.72 3.58 -10.48
N GLY A 109 12.06 3.52 -10.54
CA GLY A 109 12.98 3.77 -9.41
C GLY A 109 12.84 5.11 -8.65
N PHE A 110 11.85 5.95 -8.98
CA PHE A 110 11.53 7.17 -8.25
C PHE A 110 10.97 6.92 -6.84
N PHE A 111 10.44 5.73 -6.53
CA PHE A 111 9.93 5.44 -5.17
C PHE A 111 11.03 5.49 -4.11
N GLU A 112 12.27 5.16 -4.48
CA GLU A 112 13.43 5.25 -3.59
C GLU A 112 13.68 6.70 -3.13
N ASP A 113 13.34 7.70 -3.96
CA ASP A 113 13.42 9.13 -3.61
C ASP A 113 12.43 9.52 -2.50
N PHE A 114 11.36 8.74 -2.32
CA PHE A 114 10.36 8.89 -1.24
C PHE A 114 10.67 7.99 -0.03
N GLY A 115 11.85 7.37 0.01
CA GLY A 115 12.29 6.52 1.13
C GLY A 115 11.80 5.07 1.06
N PHE A 116 11.16 4.65 -0.03
CA PHE A 116 10.81 3.24 -0.21
C PHE A 116 12.08 2.41 -0.43
N LYS A 117 12.15 1.27 0.24
CA LYS A 117 13.15 0.23 0.00
C LYS A 117 12.66 -0.67 -1.15
N LYS A 118 13.61 -1.30 -1.85
CA LYS A 118 13.34 -2.21 -2.97
C LYS A 118 13.65 -3.65 -2.57
N ALA A 119 12.76 -4.57 -2.93
CA ALA A 119 12.96 -6.02 -2.84
C ALA A 119 12.65 -6.69 -4.18
N VAL A 120 13.40 -7.74 -4.52
CA VAL A 120 13.13 -8.57 -5.70
C VAL A 120 12.43 -9.84 -5.23
N MET A 121 11.20 -10.03 -5.70
CA MET A 121 10.38 -11.18 -5.38
C MET A 121 10.87 -12.43 -6.14
N SER A 122 10.49 -13.61 -5.65
CA SER A 122 10.82 -14.90 -6.27
C SER A 122 10.28 -15.06 -7.69
N ASN A 123 9.19 -14.37 -8.02
CA ASN A 123 8.59 -14.34 -9.37
C ASN A 123 9.28 -13.33 -10.32
N GLY A 124 10.35 -12.66 -9.88
CA GLY A 124 11.10 -11.67 -10.67
C GLY A 124 10.52 -10.25 -10.63
N ASN A 125 9.36 -10.05 -9.98
CA ASN A 125 8.78 -8.73 -9.82
C ASN A 125 9.57 -7.91 -8.79
N THR A 126 9.56 -6.58 -8.98
CA THR A 126 10.13 -5.65 -8.02
C THR A 126 9.02 -5.15 -7.11
N LEU A 127 9.23 -5.29 -5.80
CA LEU A 127 8.39 -4.72 -4.76
C LEU A 127 9.09 -3.48 -4.19
N PHE A 128 8.40 -2.35 -4.17
CA PHE A 128 8.81 -1.21 -3.37
C PHE A 128 8.02 -1.19 -2.06
N PHE A 129 8.69 -0.96 -0.94
CA PHE A 129 8.03 -0.95 0.36
C PHE A 129 8.58 0.15 1.27
N LEU A 130 7.67 0.82 1.98
CA LEU A 130 7.99 1.70 3.09
C LEU A 130 7.46 1.05 4.36
N ALA A 131 8.32 0.82 5.35
CA ALA A 131 7.96 0.14 6.59
C ALA A 131 8.61 0.79 7.80
N SER A 132 7.94 0.69 8.95
CA SER A 132 8.51 1.00 10.27
C SER A 132 9.82 0.25 10.49
N GLU A 133 10.89 0.95 10.90
CA GLU A 133 12.18 0.31 11.22
C GLU A 133 12.09 -0.61 12.44
N ASP A 134 11.11 -0.36 13.31
CA ASP A 134 10.74 -1.27 14.38
C ASP A 134 9.83 -2.36 13.80
N LEU A 135 10.45 -3.48 13.40
CA LEU A 135 9.81 -4.79 13.17
C LEU A 135 9.30 -5.42 14.50
N GLY A 136 9.05 -4.59 15.52
CA GLY A 136 8.54 -4.95 16.84
C GLY A 136 7.05 -4.67 16.96
N GLN A 137 6.39 -5.37 17.89
CA GLN A 137 4.93 -5.39 18.10
C GLN A 137 4.23 -4.04 18.34
N GLU A 138 4.96 -2.93 18.34
CA GLU A 138 4.39 -1.60 18.51
C GLU A 138 4.50 -0.82 17.21
N SER A 139 3.35 -0.66 16.55
CA SER A 139 3.14 0.26 15.45
C SER A 139 3.62 1.66 15.84
N CYS A 140 4.72 2.14 15.23
CA CYS A 140 5.26 3.46 15.54
C CYS A 140 5.17 4.46 14.38
N ARG A 141 4.86 5.70 14.81
CA ARG A 141 4.62 6.93 14.06
C ARG A 141 5.91 7.46 13.45
N PHE A 142 5.87 7.86 12.19
CA PHE A 142 6.83 8.80 11.63
C PHE A 142 6.24 10.22 11.69
N LEU A 143 6.49 10.91 12.79
CA LEU A 143 6.43 12.37 12.92
C LEU A 143 7.68 12.83 13.66
#